data_AF-A0A944N9I1-F1
#
_entry.id   AF-A0A944N9I1-F1
#
_cell.length_a   1.000
_cell.length_b   1.000
_cell.length_c   1.000
_cell.angle_alpha   90.00
_cell.angle_beta   90.00
_cell.angle_gamma   90.00
#
_symmetry.space_group_name_H-M   'P 1'
#
loop_
_entity.id
_entity.type
_entity.pdbx_description
1 polymer ?
#
loop_
_entity_poly.entity_id
_entity_poly.type
_entity_poly.pdbx_seq_one_letter_code
_entity_poly.pdbx_strand_id
1 'polypeptide(L)'
;MKNIKLPLIILTFLLPILGVLYYYLNFDQLPADHGNWETIYKNPQGEIVSHLSTPQELKANNLPAVTTSKPVSTFKTSEWKKRLGVTLLRFQKPETKVIIKIIKMVDSPAKDQLGRYYQVVINYQLADGGRSSFSAIVSESSGQVVKSWNRTINEDYGKKNRQRLTPTGTL
;
A
#
# COMPACT_ATOMS: atom_id res chain seq x y z
N MET A 1 17.50 -18.12 52.30
CA MET A 1 17.38 -17.22 51.13
C MET A 1 17.76 -18.00 49.87
N LYS A 2 16.79 -18.62 49.19
CA LYS A 2 17.05 -19.50 48.04
C LYS A 2 16.30 -19.00 46.79
N ASN A 3 17.06 -18.85 45.71
CA ASN A 3 16.72 -19.26 44.35
C ASN A 3 15.57 -18.56 43.59
N ILE A 4 15.63 -17.24 43.40
CA ILE A 4 14.71 -16.53 42.47
C ILE A 4 15.36 -16.17 41.11
N LYS A 5 16.65 -16.47 40.90
CA LYS A 5 17.35 -16.02 39.67
C LYS A 5 17.07 -16.85 38.42
N LEU A 6 16.67 -18.13 38.54
CA LEU A 6 16.46 -19.03 37.40
C LEU A 6 15.21 -18.71 36.55
N PRO A 7 14.01 -18.42 37.12
CA PRO A 7 12.83 -18.14 36.30
C PRO A 7 12.92 -16.81 35.55
N LEU A 8 13.62 -15.81 36.10
CA LEU A 8 13.79 -14.51 35.44
C LEU A 8 14.66 -14.60 34.17
N ILE A 9 15.71 -15.44 34.22
CA ILE A 9 16.61 -15.67 33.08
C ILE A 9 15.87 -16.42 31.95
N ILE A 10 15.09 -17.44 32.30
CA ILE A 10 14.31 -18.21 31.32
C ILE A 10 13.26 -17.32 30.63
N LEU A 11 12.60 -16.42 31.37
CA LEU A 11 11.63 -15.47 30.83
C LEU A 11 12.27 -14.46 29.86
N THR A 12 13.49 -13.97 30.16
CA THR A 12 14.21 -13.05 29.26
C THR A 12 14.60 -13.66 27.91
N PHE A 13 14.84 -14.98 27.84
CA PHE A 13 15.15 -15.66 26.57
C PHE A 13 13.89 -16.12 25.82
N LEU A 14 12.78 -16.41 26.52
CA LEU A 14 11.53 -16.83 25.89
C LEU A 14 10.79 -15.70 25.18
N LEU A 15 10.79 -14.49 25.74
CA LEU A 15 10.11 -13.32 25.16
C LEU A 15 10.57 -12.97 23.72
N PRO A 16 11.87 -12.88 23.39
CA PRO A 16 12.31 -12.61 22.03
C PRO A 16 11.99 -13.78 21.08
N ILE A 17 12.08 -15.04 21.54
CA ILE A 17 11.72 -16.21 20.72
C ILE A 17 10.23 -16.18 20.39
N LEU A 18 9.37 -15.88 21.36
CA LEU A 18 7.93 -15.68 21.16
C LEU A 18 7.64 -14.50 20.22
N GLY A 19 8.37 -13.40 20.33
CA GLY A 19 8.23 -12.26 19.42
C GLY A 19 8.62 -12.58 17.99
N VAL A 20 9.72 -13.31 17.79
CA VAL A 20 10.18 -13.79 16.48
C VAL A 20 9.19 -14.81 15.90
N LEU A 21 8.73 -15.78 16.71
CA LEU A 21 7.75 -16.77 16.27
C LEU A 21 6.41 -16.13 15.90
N TYR A 22 5.92 -15.18 16.70
CA TYR A 22 4.73 -14.41 16.39
C TYR A 22 4.88 -13.64 15.07
N TYR A 23 6.05 -13.04 14.83
CA TYR A 23 6.34 -12.36 13.56
C TYR A 23 6.25 -13.32 12.37
N TYR A 24 6.90 -14.49 12.45
CA TYR A 24 6.87 -15.49 11.37
C TYR A 24 5.46 -16.08 11.14
N LEU A 25 4.71 -16.38 12.20
CA LEU A 25 3.35 -16.93 12.09
C LEU A 25 2.36 -15.97 11.43
N ASN A 26 2.60 -14.66 11.51
CA ASN A 26 1.72 -13.63 10.94
C ASN A 26 2.30 -12.97 9.68
N PHE A 27 3.49 -13.38 9.22
CA PHE A 27 4.16 -12.76 8.08
C PHE A 27 3.37 -12.96 6.78
N ASP A 28 2.84 -14.17 6.57
CA ASP A 28 2.13 -14.57 5.33
C ASP A 28 0.65 -14.17 5.30
N GLN A 29 0.12 -13.56 6.37
CA GLN A 29 -1.27 -13.14 6.38
C GLN A 29 -1.45 -11.88 5.52
N LEU A 30 -2.16 -12.03 4.41
CA LEU A 30 -2.70 -10.90 3.66
C LEU A 30 -3.62 -10.08 4.58
N PRO A 31 -3.61 -8.74 4.47
CA PRO A 31 -4.47 -7.91 5.29
C PRO A 31 -5.94 -8.22 4.96
N ALA A 32 -6.82 -8.08 5.95
CA ALA A 32 -8.24 -8.43 5.83
C ALA A 32 -8.99 -7.65 4.73
N ASP A 33 -8.41 -6.54 4.24
CA ASP A 33 -8.92 -5.70 3.17
C ASP A 33 -8.29 -6.00 1.80
N HIS A 34 -7.53 -7.08 1.66
CA HIS A 34 -6.95 -7.52 0.39
C HIS A 34 -8.05 -7.71 -0.66
N GLY A 35 -7.80 -7.24 -1.89
CA GLY A 35 -8.75 -7.33 -2.99
C GLY A 35 -9.88 -6.29 -2.98
N ASN A 36 -10.16 -5.65 -1.83
CA ASN A 36 -11.18 -4.63 -1.69
C ASN A 36 -10.68 -3.25 -2.16
N TRP A 37 -11.59 -2.48 -2.75
CA TRP A 37 -11.36 -1.07 -3.03
C TRP A 37 -11.70 -0.23 -1.81
N GLU A 38 -10.80 0.68 -1.47
CA GLU A 38 -10.96 1.62 -0.37
C GLU A 38 -10.82 3.05 -0.88
N THR A 39 -11.80 3.87 -0.57
CA THR A 39 -11.81 5.30 -0.89
C THR A 39 -11.27 6.08 0.31
N ILE A 40 -10.33 6.99 0.06
CA ILE A 40 -9.74 7.90 1.05
C ILE A 40 -9.91 9.32 0.53
N TYR A 41 -10.32 10.24 1.40
CA TYR A 41 -10.52 11.65 1.04
C TYR A 41 -10.29 12.55 2.24
N LYS A 42 -10.20 13.86 1.97
CA LYS A 42 -10.13 14.88 3.00
C LYS A 42 -11.54 15.43 3.27
N ASN A 43 -12.01 15.34 4.52
CA ASN A 43 -13.29 15.94 4.89
C ASN A 43 -13.18 17.50 4.94
N PRO A 44 -14.29 18.23 5.08
CA PRO A 44 -14.25 19.70 5.18
C PRO A 44 -13.40 20.24 6.33
N GLN A 45 -13.20 19.45 7.39
CA GLN A 45 -12.36 19.78 8.55
C GLN A 45 -10.87 19.55 8.28
N GLY A 46 -10.50 19.03 7.12
CA GLY A 46 -9.12 18.75 6.75
C GLY A 46 -8.59 17.40 7.22
N GLU A 47 -9.42 16.57 7.85
CA GLU A 47 -9.07 15.25 8.35
C GLU A 47 -9.12 14.20 7.23
N ILE A 48 -8.26 13.19 7.32
CA ILE A 48 -8.27 12.07 6.38
C ILE A 48 -9.28 11.03 6.84
N VAL A 49 -10.28 10.79 5.99
CA VAL A 49 -11.36 9.83 6.20
C VAL A 49 -11.29 8.77 5.12
N SER A 50 -11.71 7.55 5.48
CA SER A 50 -11.67 6.40 4.57
C SER A 50 -12.86 5.46 4.78
N HIS A 51 -13.29 4.82 3.70
CA HIS A 51 -14.41 3.87 3.68
C HIS A 51 -14.23 2.85 2.54
N LEU A 52 -14.94 1.71 2.60
CA LEU A 52 -15.03 0.80 1.46
C LEU A 52 -15.67 1.51 0.28
N SER A 53 -15.03 1.46 -0.89
CA SER A 53 -15.53 2.16 -2.06
C SER A 53 -16.94 1.70 -2.44
N THR A 54 -17.83 2.67 -2.65
CA THR A 54 -19.22 2.37 -3.01
C THR A 54 -19.33 1.94 -4.48
N PRO A 55 -20.38 1.20 -4.89
CA PRO A 55 -20.61 0.88 -6.29
C PRO A 55 -20.67 2.11 -7.20
N GLN A 56 -21.18 3.23 -6.69
CA GLN A 56 -21.22 4.51 -7.42
C GLN A 56 -19.82 5.08 -7.62
N GLU A 57 -18.97 5.08 -6.60
CA GLU A 57 -17.57 5.54 -6.69
C GLU A 57 -16.77 4.67 -7.66
N LEU A 58 -16.95 3.34 -7.62
CA LEU A 58 -16.29 2.42 -8.54
C LEU A 58 -16.74 2.65 -9.97
N LYS A 59 -18.06 2.77 -10.21
CA LYS A 59 -18.62 3.08 -11.53
C LYS A 59 -18.11 4.44 -12.05
N ALA A 60 -18.07 5.45 -11.18
CA ALA A 60 -17.56 6.78 -11.52
C ALA A 60 -16.07 6.78 -11.89
N ASN A 61 -15.31 5.74 -11.55
CA ASN A 61 -13.89 5.63 -11.87
C ASN A 61 -13.58 4.50 -12.87
N ASN A 62 -14.60 3.92 -13.52
CA ASN A 62 -14.48 2.75 -14.41
C ASN A 62 -13.75 1.56 -13.73
N LEU A 63 -13.95 1.39 -12.43
CA LEU A 63 -13.35 0.32 -11.65
C LEU A 63 -14.31 -0.86 -11.53
N PRO A 64 -13.79 -2.10 -11.54
CA PRO A 64 -14.63 -3.27 -11.37
C PRO A 64 -15.25 -3.27 -9.96
N ALA A 65 -16.56 -3.57 -9.90
CA ALA A 65 -17.26 -3.75 -8.65
C ALA A 65 -16.64 -4.88 -7.82
N VAL A 66 -16.61 -4.72 -6.50
CA VAL A 66 -16.18 -5.79 -5.61
C VAL A 66 -17.34 -6.76 -5.42
N THR A 67 -17.22 -7.98 -5.94
CA THR A 67 -18.14 -9.10 -5.68
C THR A 67 -17.80 -9.78 -4.35
N THR A 68 -17.77 -9.03 -3.25
CA THR A 68 -17.68 -9.63 -1.92
C THR A 68 -19.08 -9.99 -1.43
N SER A 69 -19.40 -11.29 -1.45
CA SER A 69 -20.67 -11.86 -0.97
C SER A 69 -20.82 -11.87 0.55
N LYS A 70 -19.79 -11.48 1.30
CA LYS A 70 -19.85 -11.33 2.76
C LYS A 70 -19.90 -9.84 3.14
N PRO A 71 -20.92 -9.38 3.88
CA PRO A 71 -20.90 -8.05 4.45
C PRO A 71 -19.71 -7.94 5.40
N VAL A 72 -18.81 -6.99 5.12
CA VAL A 72 -17.70 -6.65 6.00
C VAL A 72 -18.31 -5.96 7.22
N SER A 73 -18.61 -6.72 8.28
CA SER A 73 -19.30 -6.21 9.47
C SER A 73 -18.46 -5.20 10.28
N THR A 74 -17.15 -5.13 10.03
CA THR A 74 -16.24 -4.14 10.63
C THR A 74 -15.14 -3.79 9.64
N PHE A 75 -15.39 -2.83 8.76
CA PHE A 75 -14.33 -2.26 7.94
C PHE A 75 -13.43 -1.37 8.82
N LYS A 76 -12.14 -1.69 8.85
CA LYS A 76 -11.12 -0.87 9.50
C LYS A 76 -10.00 -0.60 8.51
N THR A 77 -9.84 0.66 8.15
CA THR A 77 -8.69 1.11 7.35
C THR A 77 -7.38 0.83 8.05
N SER A 78 -6.45 0.23 7.32
CA SER A 78 -5.08 0.06 7.78
C SER A 78 -4.34 1.40 7.92
N GLU A 79 -3.56 1.54 8.97
CA GLU A 79 -2.85 2.80 9.26
C GLU A 79 -1.89 3.23 8.14
N TRP A 80 -1.31 2.27 7.42
CA TRP A 80 -0.42 2.57 6.30
C TRP A 80 -1.18 3.20 5.12
N LYS A 81 -2.42 2.78 4.87
CA LYS A 81 -3.29 3.41 3.86
C LYS A 81 -3.68 4.82 4.26
N LYS A 82 -3.92 5.07 5.56
CA LYS A 82 -4.13 6.45 6.04
C LYS A 82 -2.90 7.32 5.76
N ARG A 83 -1.70 6.87 6.15
CA ARG A 83 -0.44 7.59 5.90
C ARG A 83 -0.20 7.84 4.40
N LEU A 84 -0.47 6.83 3.58
CA LEU A 84 -0.41 6.96 2.13
C LEU A 84 -1.43 8.00 1.63
N GLY A 85 -2.68 7.92 2.08
CA GLY A 85 -3.75 8.86 1.75
C GLY A 85 -3.41 10.30 2.10
N VAL A 86 -2.88 10.55 3.30
CA VAL A 86 -2.34 11.87 3.72
C VAL A 86 -1.33 12.36 2.68
N THR A 87 -0.39 11.51 2.30
CA THR A 87 0.69 11.87 1.36
C THR A 87 0.14 12.20 -0.03
N LEU A 88 -0.76 11.36 -0.55
CA LEU A 88 -1.34 11.50 -1.88
C LEU A 88 -2.28 12.71 -2.00
N LEU A 89 -3.00 13.04 -0.92
CA LEU A 89 -3.97 14.14 -0.89
C LEU A 89 -3.38 15.48 -0.44
N ARG A 90 -2.13 15.51 0.06
CA ARG A 90 -1.51 16.71 0.64
C ARG A 90 -1.57 17.94 -0.26
N PHE A 91 -1.36 17.75 -1.57
CA PHE A 91 -1.30 18.82 -2.56
C PHE A 91 -2.52 18.84 -3.49
N GLN A 92 -3.56 18.06 -3.18
CA GLN A 92 -4.76 17.99 -4.00
C GLN A 92 -5.82 18.98 -3.52
N LYS A 93 -6.70 19.39 -4.43
CA LYS A 93 -7.86 20.21 -4.08
C LYS A 93 -8.76 19.46 -3.10
N PRO A 94 -9.50 20.16 -2.22
CA PRO A 94 -10.62 19.58 -1.48
C PRO A 94 -11.54 18.80 -2.42
N GLU A 95 -12.23 17.77 -1.90
CA GLU A 95 -13.08 16.83 -2.66
C GLU A 95 -12.35 15.82 -3.56
N THR A 96 -11.03 15.96 -3.74
CA THR A 96 -10.25 14.91 -4.40
C THR A 96 -10.30 13.63 -3.57
N LYS A 97 -10.63 12.51 -4.21
CA LYS A 97 -10.64 11.18 -3.59
C LYS A 97 -9.53 10.33 -4.18
N VAL A 98 -8.97 9.47 -3.35
CA VAL A 98 -8.03 8.43 -3.74
C VAL A 98 -8.66 7.07 -3.48
N ILE A 99 -8.71 6.22 -4.48
CA ILE A 99 -9.26 4.88 -4.41
C ILE A 99 -8.12 3.87 -4.55
N ILE A 100 -7.85 3.12 -3.48
CA ILE A 100 -6.69 2.23 -3.35
C ILE A 100 -7.17 0.78 -3.28
N LYS A 101 -6.50 -0.09 -4.02
CA LYS A 101 -6.67 -1.55 -3.90
C LYS A 101 -5.33 -2.25 -3.81
N ILE A 102 -5.25 -3.20 -2.88
CA ILE A 102 -4.11 -4.11 -2.80
C ILE A 102 -4.27 -5.17 -3.88
N ILE A 103 -3.22 -5.32 -4.70
CA ILE A 103 -3.15 -6.37 -5.71
C ILE A 103 -2.52 -7.61 -5.11
N LYS A 104 -1.33 -7.47 -4.51
CA LYS A 104 -0.59 -8.57 -3.89
C LYS A 104 0.46 -8.06 -2.92
N MET A 105 0.92 -8.94 -2.04
CA MET A 105 2.18 -8.74 -1.32
C MET A 105 3.36 -8.94 -2.29
N VAL A 106 4.44 -8.20 -2.09
CA VAL A 106 5.67 -8.32 -2.87
C VAL A 106 6.87 -8.31 -1.93
N ASP A 107 7.96 -8.92 -2.40
CA ASP A 107 9.25 -8.82 -1.71
C ASP A 107 9.75 -7.37 -1.73
N SER A 108 10.65 -7.09 -0.78
CA SER A 108 11.31 -5.80 -0.71
C SER A 108 12.01 -5.46 -2.03
N PRO A 109 11.79 -4.26 -2.59
CA PRO A 109 12.49 -3.83 -3.79
C PRO A 109 13.98 -3.56 -3.55
N ALA A 110 14.45 -3.51 -2.30
CA ALA A 110 15.85 -3.36 -1.92
C ALA A 110 16.29 -4.52 -1.01
N LYS A 111 17.44 -5.14 -1.33
CA LYS A 111 17.95 -6.33 -0.61
C LYS A 111 18.13 -6.13 0.90
N ASP A 112 18.34 -4.89 1.34
CA ASP A 112 18.65 -4.56 2.74
C ASP A 112 17.47 -3.97 3.52
N GLN A 113 16.29 -3.84 2.90
CA GLN A 113 15.10 -3.38 3.61
C GLN A 113 14.22 -4.56 3.98
N LEU A 114 14.20 -4.89 5.27
CA LEU A 114 13.26 -5.86 5.84
C LEU A 114 11.91 -5.20 6.05
N GLY A 115 10.83 -5.87 5.62
CA GLY A 115 9.47 -5.40 5.84
C GLY A 115 8.47 -6.03 4.88
N ARG A 116 7.18 -5.81 5.15
CA ARG A 116 6.09 -6.20 4.25
C ARG A 116 5.79 -5.07 3.27
N TYR A 117 5.65 -5.42 2.00
CA TYR A 117 5.37 -4.50 0.93
C TYR A 117 4.15 -4.95 0.14
N TYR A 118 3.34 -3.98 -0.28
CA TYR A 118 2.15 -4.24 -1.07
C TYR A 118 2.28 -3.57 -2.43
N GLN A 119 2.06 -4.36 -3.48
CA GLN A 119 1.72 -3.80 -4.78
C GLN A 119 0.26 -3.35 -4.72
N VAL A 120 0.05 -2.06 -4.97
CA VAL A 120 -1.26 -1.41 -4.94
C VAL A 120 -1.55 -0.73 -6.28
N VAL A 121 -2.84 -0.59 -6.58
CA VAL A 121 -3.33 0.31 -7.62
C VAL A 121 -3.99 1.49 -6.95
N ILE A 122 -3.63 2.70 -7.39
CA ILE A 122 -4.12 3.96 -6.86
C ILE A 122 -4.85 4.68 -7.99
N ASN A 123 -6.09 5.09 -7.75
CA ASN A 123 -6.87 5.91 -8.67
C ASN A 123 -7.25 7.23 -7.99
N TYR A 124 -7.06 8.34 -8.68
CA TYR A 124 -7.55 9.65 -8.30
C TYR A 124 -8.87 9.93 -8.98
N GLN A 125 -9.85 10.36 -8.18
CA GLN A 125 -11.02 11.08 -8.62
C GLN A 125 -10.81 12.55 -8.25
N LEU A 126 -10.41 13.36 -9.22
CA LEU A 126 -10.07 14.77 -9.01
C LEU A 126 -11.34 15.61 -8.86
N ALA A 127 -11.23 16.72 -8.13
CA ALA A 127 -12.35 17.64 -7.90
C ALA A 127 -12.91 18.27 -9.19
N ASP A 128 -12.11 18.36 -10.25
CA ASP A 128 -12.54 18.85 -11.58
C ASP A 128 -13.20 17.77 -12.45
N GLY A 129 -13.44 16.58 -11.90
CA GLY A 129 -13.96 15.43 -12.63
C GLY A 129 -12.90 14.65 -13.40
N GLY A 130 -11.65 15.12 -13.40
CA GLY A 130 -10.51 14.42 -13.97
C GLY A 130 -10.20 13.11 -13.25
N ARG A 131 -9.50 12.21 -13.95
CA ARG A 131 -9.12 10.90 -13.43
C ARG A 131 -7.65 10.63 -13.74
N SER A 132 -6.96 10.01 -12.81
CA SER A 132 -5.59 9.55 -12.99
C SER A 132 -5.38 8.25 -12.24
N SER A 133 -4.51 7.37 -12.72
CA SER A 133 -4.22 6.12 -12.02
C SER A 133 -2.78 5.69 -12.22
N PHE A 134 -2.23 5.04 -11.21
CA PHE A 134 -0.89 4.46 -11.27
C PHE A 134 -0.81 3.25 -10.34
N SER A 135 0.22 2.44 -10.57
CA SER A 135 0.54 1.33 -9.68
C SER A 135 1.76 1.69 -8.84
N ALA A 136 1.83 1.14 -7.63
CA ALA A 136 2.94 1.39 -6.72
C ALA A 136 3.27 0.17 -5.85
N ILE A 137 4.52 0.12 -5.39
CA ILE A 137 4.93 -0.70 -4.24
C ILE A 137 4.99 0.22 -3.04
N VAL A 138 4.28 -0.16 -1.98
CA VAL A 138 4.14 0.63 -0.75
C VAL A 138 4.62 -0.19 0.44
N SER A 139 5.40 0.42 1.32
CA SER A 139 5.79 -0.20 2.59
C SER A 139 4.62 -0.18 3.57
N GLU A 140 4.27 -1.33 4.17
CA GLU A 140 3.25 -1.39 5.21
C GLU A 140 3.65 -0.59 6.46
N SER A 141 4.94 -0.64 6.84
CA SER A 141 5.42 0.02 8.06
C SER A 141 5.22 1.53 8.01
N SER A 142 5.51 2.17 6.87
CA SER A 142 5.52 3.64 6.74
C SER A 142 4.38 4.19 5.89
N GLY A 143 3.77 3.39 5.00
CA GLY A 143 2.85 3.88 3.98
C GLY A 143 3.55 4.64 2.85
N GLN A 144 4.88 4.61 2.78
CA GLN A 144 5.66 5.28 1.73
C GLN A 144 5.63 4.47 0.42
N VAL A 145 5.52 5.20 -0.70
CA VAL A 145 5.69 4.66 -2.05
C VAL A 145 7.19 4.47 -2.30
N VAL A 146 7.61 3.23 -2.53
CA VAL A 146 9.01 2.88 -2.79
C VAL A 146 9.30 2.79 -4.27
N LYS A 147 8.28 2.41 -5.06
CA LYS A 147 8.34 2.37 -6.52
C LYS A 147 6.96 2.67 -7.09
N SER A 148 6.88 3.41 -8.19
CA SER A 148 5.63 3.67 -8.90
C SER A 148 5.81 3.53 -10.40
N TRP A 149 4.75 3.15 -11.12
CA TRP A 149 4.72 3.12 -12.57
C TRP A 149 3.34 3.48 -13.09
N ASN A 150 3.31 4.17 -14.21
CA ASN A 150 2.07 4.50 -14.90
C ASN A 150 1.49 3.23 -15.54
N ARG A 151 0.17 3.07 -15.51
CA ARG A 151 -0.51 1.96 -16.20
C ARG A 151 -0.50 2.13 -17.72
N THR A 152 -0.32 3.36 -18.21
CA THR A 152 -0.38 3.69 -19.64
C THR A 152 0.97 3.53 -20.35
N ILE A 153 2.08 3.48 -19.62
CA ILE A 153 3.41 3.29 -20.20
C ILE A 153 3.86 1.87 -19.85
N ASN A 154 3.63 0.93 -20.77
CA ASN A 154 4.31 -0.36 -20.75
C ASN A 154 5.79 -0.09 -21.08
N GLU A 155 6.58 0.26 -20.08
CA GLU A 155 8.03 0.18 -20.24
C GLU A 155 8.40 -1.29 -20.30
N ASP A 156 8.70 -1.75 -21.51
CA ASP A 156 9.12 -3.10 -21.81
C ASP A 156 10.55 -3.31 -21.26
N TYR A 157 10.68 -3.55 -19.95
CA TYR A 157 11.95 -3.83 -19.28
C TYR A 157 12.59 -5.16 -19.72
N GLY A 158 12.00 -5.88 -20.68
CA GLY A 158 12.40 -7.21 -21.14
C GLY A 158 13.48 -7.26 -22.23
N LYS A 159 13.84 -6.13 -22.88
CA LYS A 159 14.92 -6.13 -23.87
C LYS A 159 15.96 -5.08 -23.53
N LYS A 160 17.13 -5.53 -23.08
CA LYS A 160 18.38 -4.77 -23.14
C LYS A 160 18.70 -4.42 -24.60
N ASN A 161 18.00 -3.47 -25.19
CA ASN A 161 18.54 -2.72 -26.29
C ASN A 161 19.60 -1.81 -25.69
N ARG A 162 20.84 -2.33 -25.62
CA ARG A 162 22.04 -1.50 -25.54
C ARG A 162 22.11 -0.72 -26.86
N GLN A 163 21.24 0.27 -27.04
CA GLN A 163 21.45 1.28 -28.05
C GLN A 163 22.69 2.05 -27.61
N ARG A 164 23.81 1.67 -28.19
CA ARG A 164 25.07 2.38 -28.08
C ARG A 164 24.79 3.78 -28.61
N LEU A 165 24.69 4.76 -27.71
CA LEU A 165 24.56 6.15 -28.10
C LEU A 165 25.87 6.55 -28.77
N THR A 166 25.84 6.67 -30.09
CA THR A 166 26.94 7.24 -30.86
C THR A 166 26.72 8.75 -30.91
N PRO A 167 27.65 9.58 -30.43
CA PRO A 167 27.50 11.03 -30.56
C PRO A 167 27.57 11.39 -32.05
N THR A 168 26.47 11.90 -32.59
CA THR A 168 26.44 12.55 -33.91
C THR A 168 26.86 14.00 -33.74
N GLY A 169 28.17 14.22 -33.63
CA GLY A 169 28.79 15.53 -33.81
C GLY A 169 29.69 15.47 -35.03
N THR A 170 29.24 16.04 -36.14
CA THR A 170 30.11 16.42 -37.27
C THR A 170 30.69 17.81 -36.96
N LEU A 171 32.02 17.91 -36.96
CA LEU A 171 32.78 19.17 -36.98
C LEU A 171 32.58 19.92 -38.30
#